data_AF-A0A7C9ECV6-F1
#
_entry.id   AF-A0A7C9ECV6-F1
#
_cell.length_a   1.000
_cell.length_b   1.000
_cell.length_c   1.000
_cell.angle_alpha   90.00
_cell.angle_beta   90.00
_cell.angle_gamma   90.00
#
_symmetry.space_group_name_H-M   'P 1'
#
loop_
_entity.id
_entity.type
_entity.pdbx_description
1 polymer ?
#
loop_
_entity_poly.entity_id
_entity_poly.type
_entity_poly.pdbx_seq_one_letter_code
_entity_poly.pdbx_strand_id
1 'polypeptide(L)'
;PVTSPIFFLGGFCVSSLTRITISHHGEAAEGETRVSKLWMVDLGGSERLLKTGAKGLTLDEGRAINLSLSALGDVIAALRRRRSHVPYRNSKLTQILRDSLGNGSKVLMLVHISPYEEDLAETVCSISFAKRARAVESNHELPQDIRRQRENRILELSKEMREAEEECLRI
;
A
#
# COMPACT_ATOMS: atom_id res chain seq x y z
N PRO A 1 -24.92 24.39 33.13
CA PRO A 1 -25.33 23.33 32.17
C PRO A 1 -24.62 23.54 30.82
N VAL A 2 -23.48 22.88 30.62
CA VAL A 2 -22.69 23.00 29.38
C VAL A 2 -23.14 21.92 28.41
N THR A 3 -23.40 22.27 27.15
CA THR A 3 -23.78 21.32 26.10
C THR A 3 -22.55 20.55 25.63
N SER A 4 -22.47 19.26 25.96
CA SER A 4 -21.38 18.38 25.50
C SER A 4 -21.37 18.28 23.96
N PRO A 5 -20.20 18.41 23.29
CA PRO A 5 -20.11 18.15 21.87
C PRO A 5 -20.29 16.65 21.59
N ILE A 6 -21.05 16.32 20.54
CA ILE A 6 -21.27 14.95 20.09
C ILE A 6 -20.03 14.51 19.30
N PHE A 7 -19.21 13.64 19.88
CA PHE A 7 -18.11 12.99 19.17
C PHE A 7 -18.63 11.84 18.30
N PHE A 8 -18.67 12.06 16.98
CA PHE A 8 -18.73 10.97 16.01
C PHE A 8 -17.33 10.38 15.80
N LEU A 9 -17.21 9.06 15.90
CA LEU A 9 -16.07 8.29 15.41
C LEU A 9 -16.49 7.66 14.05
N GLY A 10 -15.78 8.00 12.97
CA GLY A 10 -16.07 7.55 11.58
C GLY A 10 -15.44 6.20 11.21
N GLY A 11 -15.59 5.66 10.00
CA GLY A 11 -16.09 6.19 8.71
C GLY A 11 -15.13 5.91 7.52
N PHE A 12 -15.10 4.68 6.95
CA PHE A 12 -14.05 4.16 6.03
C PHE A 12 -14.14 4.62 4.57
N CYS A 13 -14.48 5.88 4.33
CA CYS A 13 -14.20 6.46 3.02
C CYS A 13 -12.68 6.51 2.82
N VAL A 14 -12.23 6.67 1.56
CA VAL A 14 -10.83 7.00 1.28
C VAL A 14 -10.67 8.47 1.65
N SER A 15 -10.44 8.75 2.93
CA SER A 15 -10.35 10.08 3.52
C SER A 15 -9.22 10.91 2.93
N SER A 16 -8.12 10.26 2.51
CA SER A 16 -7.05 10.88 1.75
C SER A 16 -6.31 9.86 0.88
N LEU A 17 -5.82 10.32 -0.28
CA LEU A 17 -4.97 9.54 -1.18
C LEU A 17 -3.87 10.43 -1.74
N THR A 18 -2.69 10.36 -1.14
CA THR A 18 -1.52 11.16 -1.51
C THR A 18 -0.53 10.31 -2.29
N ARG A 19 -0.13 10.78 -3.47
CA ARG A 19 0.93 10.16 -4.28
C ARG A 19 2.12 11.10 -4.41
N ILE A 20 3.26 10.70 -3.82
CA ILE A 20 4.55 11.36 -4.01
C ILE A 20 5.30 10.61 -5.11
N THR A 21 5.78 11.34 -6.12
CA THR A 21 6.63 10.80 -7.19
C THR A 21 8.01 11.42 -7.07
N ILE A 22 9.06 10.60 -7.06
CA ILE A 22 10.46 11.02 -6.93
C ILE A 22 11.20 10.59 -8.19
N SER A 23 11.72 11.55 -8.96
CA SER A 23 12.44 11.30 -10.22
C SER A 23 13.91 11.68 -10.07
N HIS A 24 14.79 10.67 -10.03
CA HIS A 24 16.24 10.86 -10.02
C HIS A 24 16.74 10.86 -11.47
N HIS A 25 17.44 11.93 -11.87
CA HIS A 25 18.08 12.04 -13.18
C HIS A 25 19.57 11.78 -12.99
N GLY A 26 20.16 10.87 -13.76
CA GLY A 26 21.60 10.59 -13.72
C GLY A 26 22.38 11.56 -14.61
N GLU A 27 23.59 11.94 -14.18
CA GLU A 27 24.47 12.88 -14.92
C GLU A 27 25.31 12.19 -16.03
N ALA A 28 25.23 10.86 -16.13
CA ALA A 28 25.93 10.09 -17.15
C ALA A 28 25.33 10.28 -18.56
N ALA A 29 26.14 10.09 -19.60
CA ALA A 29 25.76 10.31 -21.00
C ALA A 29 24.57 9.48 -21.50
N GLU A 30 24.26 8.35 -20.85
CA GLU A 30 22.97 7.68 -20.95
C GLU A 30 22.07 8.08 -19.77
N GLY A 31 21.19 9.05 -19.98
CA GLY A 31 20.33 9.67 -18.96
C GLY A 31 19.23 8.76 -18.40
N GLU A 32 19.59 7.72 -17.64
CA GLU A 32 18.68 6.76 -17.00
C GLU A 32 17.85 7.42 -15.88
N THR A 33 16.71 8.03 -16.25
CA THR A 33 15.79 8.66 -15.29
C THR A 33 15.04 7.60 -14.48
N ARG A 34 15.31 7.52 -13.18
CA ARG A 34 14.72 6.55 -12.24
C ARG A 34 13.54 7.18 -11.50
N VAL A 35 12.35 6.64 -11.68
CA VAL A 35 11.11 7.15 -11.08
C VAL A 35 10.60 6.20 -10.00
N SER A 36 10.52 6.70 -8.76
CA SER A 36 9.89 6.02 -7.62
C SER A 36 8.52 6.62 -7.32
N LYS A 37 7.56 5.78 -6.91
CA LYS A 37 6.21 6.19 -6.47
C LYS A 37 6.02 5.77 -5.01
N LEU A 38 5.68 6.72 -4.14
CA LEU A 38 5.17 6.46 -2.79
C LEU A 38 3.68 6.82 -2.75
N TRP A 39 2.86 5.89 -2.28
CA TRP A 39 1.44 6.11 -2.04
C TRP A 39 1.17 6.08 -0.53
N MET A 40 0.57 7.14 -0.03
CA MET A 40 0.02 7.21 1.32
C MET A 40 -1.50 7.18 1.16
N VAL A 41 -2.13 6.16 1.72
CA VAL A 41 -3.56 5.87 1.57
C VAL A 41 -4.18 5.89 2.95
N ASP A 42 -5.13 6.78 3.17
CA ASP A 42 -5.93 6.81 4.40
C ASP A 42 -7.33 6.27 4.14
N LEU A 43 -7.81 5.48 5.10
CA LEU A 43 -9.02 4.68 5.03
C LEU A 43 -9.55 4.47 6.47
N GLY A 44 -10.78 4.92 6.80
CA GLY A 44 -11.32 5.01 8.19
C GLY A 44 -11.72 3.71 8.96
N GLY A 45 -12.99 3.55 9.37
CA GLY A 45 -13.66 2.38 10.02
C GLY A 45 -15.02 2.14 9.32
N SER A 46 -15.59 1.01 8.86
CA SER A 46 -15.45 -0.47 8.83
C SER A 46 -15.78 -1.24 10.09
N GLU A 47 -16.56 -0.59 10.94
CA GLU A 47 -17.82 -1.17 11.36
C GLU A 47 -18.71 -1.64 10.17
N ARG A 48 -19.57 -2.62 10.45
CA ARG A 48 -20.61 -3.07 9.52
C ARG A 48 -21.79 -2.09 9.53
N LEU A 49 -22.37 -1.82 8.36
CA LEU A 49 -23.59 -1.01 8.19
C LEU A 49 -24.77 -1.40 9.12
N LEU A 50 -24.83 -2.66 9.56
CA LEU A 50 -25.87 -3.16 10.47
C LEU A 50 -25.68 -2.67 11.92
N LYS A 51 -24.46 -2.28 12.32
CA LYS A 51 -24.17 -1.66 13.64
C LYS A 51 -24.51 -0.16 13.66
N THR A 52 -24.37 0.56 12.54
CA THR A 52 -24.41 2.04 12.54
C THR A 52 -25.80 2.65 12.67
N GLY A 53 -26.86 1.88 12.39
CA GLY A 53 -28.24 2.39 12.38
C GLY A 53 -28.53 3.48 11.33
N ALA A 54 -27.58 3.72 10.41
CA ALA A 54 -27.65 4.78 9.40
C ALA A 54 -28.86 4.62 8.45
N LYS A 55 -29.29 5.73 7.85
CA LYS A 55 -30.43 5.79 6.91
C LYS A 55 -30.15 6.76 5.77
N GLY A 56 -30.76 6.51 4.61
CA GLY A 56 -30.57 7.33 3.42
C GLY A 56 -29.10 7.39 2.98
N LEU A 57 -28.64 8.60 2.60
CA LEU A 57 -27.33 8.85 1.99
C LEU A 57 -26.15 8.26 2.80
N THR A 58 -26.18 8.33 4.13
CA THR A 58 -25.11 7.77 4.99
C THR A 58 -25.03 6.24 4.92
N LEU A 59 -26.14 5.57 4.63
CA LEU A 59 -26.19 4.11 4.43
C LEU A 59 -25.59 3.72 3.05
N ASP A 60 -25.83 4.54 2.03
CA ASP A 60 -25.28 4.35 0.69
C ASP A 60 -23.79 4.72 0.62
N GLU A 61 -23.36 5.75 1.33
CA GLU A 61 -21.95 6.09 1.55
C GLU A 61 -21.23 4.93 2.24
N GLY A 62 -21.73 4.46 3.40
CA GLY A 62 -21.19 3.30 4.12
C GLY A 62 -21.19 1.99 3.30
N ARG A 63 -22.01 1.90 2.24
CA ARG A 63 -21.99 0.80 1.26
C ARG A 63 -20.89 0.96 0.22
N ALA A 64 -20.73 2.16 -0.37
CA ALA A 64 -19.65 2.45 -1.30
C ALA A 64 -18.27 2.30 -0.64
N ILE A 65 -18.18 2.75 0.61
CA ILE A 65 -17.11 2.49 1.57
C ILE A 65 -16.75 1.01 1.61
N ASN A 66 -17.65 0.15 2.12
CA ASN A 66 -17.36 -1.26 2.35
C ASN A 66 -17.15 -2.06 1.05
N LEU A 67 -17.74 -1.63 -0.07
CA LEU A 67 -17.47 -2.17 -1.40
C LEU A 67 -16.00 -1.95 -1.82
N SER A 68 -15.45 -0.76 -1.58
CA SER A 68 -14.06 -0.43 -1.95
C SER A 68 -13.03 -1.31 -1.24
N LEU A 69 -13.30 -1.65 0.03
CA LEU A 69 -12.46 -2.49 0.89
C LEU A 69 -12.62 -3.97 0.60
N SER A 70 -13.84 -4.40 0.29
CA SER A 70 -14.10 -5.77 -0.15
C SER A 70 -13.31 -6.07 -1.43
N ALA A 71 -13.37 -5.16 -2.42
CA ALA A 71 -12.59 -5.24 -3.64
C ALA A 71 -11.07 -5.23 -3.38
N LEU A 72 -10.58 -4.41 -2.44
CA LEU A 72 -9.17 -4.42 -2.01
C LEU A 72 -8.77 -5.77 -1.40
N GLY A 73 -9.62 -6.34 -0.55
CA GLY A 73 -9.45 -7.68 0.02
C GLY A 73 -9.46 -8.79 -1.03
N ASP A 74 -10.30 -8.70 -2.06
CA ASP A 74 -10.36 -9.65 -3.17
C ASP A 74 -9.13 -9.58 -4.07
N VAL A 75 -8.63 -8.38 -4.37
CA VAL A 75 -7.37 -8.18 -5.12
C VAL A 75 -6.20 -8.81 -4.37
N ILE A 76 -6.05 -8.48 -3.08
CA ILE A 76 -5.09 -9.08 -2.15
C ILE A 76 -5.21 -10.62 -2.15
N ALA A 77 -6.43 -11.15 -2.04
CA ALA A 77 -6.68 -12.58 -1.95
C ALA A 77 -6.57 -13.33 -3.30
N ALA A 78 -6.58 -12.63 -4.44
CA ALA A 78 -6.29 -13.16 -5.77
C ALA A 78 -4.77 -13.18 -6.05
N LEU A 79 -4.07 -12.10 -5.70
CA LEU A 79 -2.60 -11.98 -5.80
C LEU A 79 -1.88 -13.06 -5.00
N ARG A 80 -2.23 -13.22 -3.72
CA ARG A 80 -1.70 -14.30 -2.86
C ARG A 80 -1.90 -15.70 -3.44
N ARG A 81 -2.99 -15.91 -4.19
CA ARG A 81 -3.31 -17.19 -4.85
C ARG A 81 -2.72 -17.31 -6.26
N ARG A 82 -1.90 -16.35 -6.71
CA ARG A 82 -1.30 -16.27 -8.06
C ARG A 82 -2.34 -16.50 -9.18
N ARG A 83 -3.56 -15.96 -9.00
CA ARG A 83 -4.64 -16.08 -10.01
C ARG A 83 -4.27 -15.32 -11.27
N SER A 84 -4.53 -15.92 -12.44
CA SER A 84 -4.34 -15.29 -13.76
C SER A 84 -5.18 -14.02 -13.93
N HIS A 85 -6.36 -13.96 -13.32
CA HIS A 85 -7.18 -12.75 -13.23
C HIS A 85 -7.21 -12.21 -11.80
N VAL A 86 -6.83 -10.93 -11.64
CA VAL A 86 -6.91 -10.17 -10.39
C VAL A 86 -7.94 -9.04 -10.57
N PRO A 87 -8.98 -8.95 -9.73
CA PRO A 87 -10.17 -8.13 -9.98
C PRO A 87 -9.99 -6.63 -9.67
N TYR A 88 -8.90 -6.01 -10.13
CA TYR A 88 -8.60 -4.59 -9.89
C TYR A 88 -9.72 -3.63 -10.34
N ARG A 89 -10.60 -4.05 -11.25
CA ARG A 89 -11.70 -3.22 -11.76
C ARG A 89 -12.86 -3.04 -10.77
N ASN A 90 -12.96 -3.88 -9.72
CA ASN A 90 -14.11 -3.91 -8.82
C ASN A 90 -14.30 -2.66 -7.95
N SER A 91 -13.28 -1.82 -7.76
CA SER A 91 -13.45 -0.47 -7.18
C SER A 91 -12.45 0.53 -7.79
N LYS A 92 -12.79 1.83 -7.77
CA LYS A 92 -11.84 2.89 -8.21
C LYS A 92 -10.54 2.85 -7.40
N LEU A 93 -10.62 2.55 -6.10
CA LEU A 93 -9.47 2.39 -5.22
C LEU A 93 -8.50 1.30 -5.74
N THR A 94 -9.01 0.11 -6.10
CA THR A 94 -8.16 -0.95 -6.63
C THR A 94 -7.68 -0.72 -8.06
N GLN A 95 -8.39 0.10 -8.85
CA GLN A 95 -7.90 0.54 -10.17
C GLN A 95 -6.70 1.49 -10.01
N ILE A 96 -6.76 2.43 -9.07
CA ILE A 96 -5.69 3.42 -8.82
C ILE A 96 -4.47 2.75 -8.15
N LEU A 97 -4.70 1.89 -7.15
CA LEU A 97 -3.64 1.18 -6.44
C LEU A 97 -3.08 -0.04 -7.20
N ARG A 98 -3.49 -0.27 -8.46
CA ARG A 98 -3.04 -1.41 -9.28
C ARG A 98 -1.51 -1.48 -9.44
N ASP A 99 -0.86 -0.33 -9.60
CA ASP A 99 0.61 -0.22 -9.66
C ASP A 99 1.30 -0.61 -8.34
N SER A 100 0.59 -0.49 -7.21
CA SER A 100 1.14 -0.60 -5.86
C SER A 100 0.85 -1.94 -5.21
N LEU A 101 -0.24 -2.60 -5.62
CA LEU A 101 -0.70 -3.89 -5.12
C LEU A 101 -0.29 -4.99 -6.10
N GLY A 102 1.01 -5.17 -6.33
CA GLY A 102 1.53 -6.08 -7.35
C GLY A 102 3.06 -6.17 -7.36
N ASN A 103 3.62 -6.70 -8.45
CA ASN A 103 5.07 -6.88 -8.59
C ASN A 103 5.85 -5.56 -8.44
N GLY A 104 6.96 -5.61 -7.70
CA GLY A 104 7.95 -4.52 -7.61
C GLY A 104 7.64 -3.42 -6.60
N SER A 105 6.40 -3.32 -6.11
CA SER A 105 5.99 -2.38 -5.06
C SER A 105 6.19 -2.98 -3.66
N LYS A 106 6.58 -2.16 -2.67
CA LYS A 106 6.55 -2.54 -1.24
C LYS A 106 5.30 -1.95 -0.60
N VAL A 107 4.51 -2.78 0.08
CA VAL A 107 3.27 -2.38 0.74
C VAL A 107 3.42 -2.54 2.26
N LEU A 108 3.18 -1.45 2.99
CA LEU A 108 2.95 -1.47 4.43
C LEU A 108 1.46 -1.21 4.67
N MET A 109 0.86 -1.96 5.60
CA MET A 109 -0.51 -1.75 6.06
C MET A 109 -0.48 -1.58 7.58
N LEU A 110 -0.89 -0.40 8.04
CA LEU A 110 -1.20 -0.14 9.44
C LEU A 110 -2.68 -0.50 9.66
N VAL A 111 -3.01 -1.07 10.82
CA VAL A 111 -4.37 -1.52 11.14
C VAL A 111 -4.69 -1.07 12.55
N HIS A 112 -5.53 -0.04 12.64
CA HIS A 112 -6.04 0.44 13.91
C HIS A 112 -7.13 -0.52 14.41
N ILE A 113 -7.11 -0.79 15.72
CA ILE A 113 -8.08 -1.67 16.39
C ILE A 113 -8.52 -1.03 17.70
N SER A 114 -9.75 -1.29 18.10
CA SER A 114 -10.28 -0.84 19.39
C SER A 114 -9.96 -1.89 20.47
N PRO A 115 -9.55 -1.46 21.68
CA PRO A 115 -9.35 -2.35 22.83
C PRO A 115 -10.65 -2.68 23.57
N TYR A 116 -11.79 -2.05 23.23
CA TYR A 116 -13.05 -2.22 23.92
C TYR A 116 -13.78 -3.51 23.49
N GLU A 117 -14.44 -4.17 24.45
CA GLU A 117 -15.10 -5.46 24.23
C GLU A 117 -16.28 -5.38 23.24
N GLU A 118 -16.99 -4.25 23.21
CA GLU A 118 -18.08 -3.95 22.27
C GLU A 118 -17.62 -3.97 20.80
N ASP A 119 -16.33 -3.68 20.56
CA ASP A 119 -15.70 -3.64 19.24
C ASP A 119 -14.97 -4.93 18.87
N LEU A 120 -14.91 -5.92 19.77
CA LEU A 120 -14.14 -7.16 19.58
C LEU A 120 -14.48 -7.87 18.27
N ALA A 121 -15.76 -7.83 17.85
CA ALA A 121 -16.22 -8.38 16.57
C ALA A 121 -15.59 -7.69 15.35
N GLU A 122 -15.40 -6.36 15.40
CA GLU A 122 -14.82 -5.60 14.29
C GLU A 122 -13.27 -5.62 14.37
N THR A 123 -12.68 -5.59 15.57
CA THR A 123 -11.24 -5.85 15.78
C THR A 123 -10.83 -7.22 15.21
N VAL A 124 -11.64 -8.27 15.41
CA VAL A 124 -11.43 -9.59 14.76
C VAL A 124 -11.56 -9.50 13.23
N CYS A 125 -12.45 -8.67 12.68
CA CYS A 125 -12.56 -8.46 11.24
C CYS A 125 -11.33 -7.74 10.66
N SER A 126 -10.87 -6.67 11.29
CA SER A 126 -9.68 -5.90 10.90
C SER A 126 -8.42 -6.75 10.96
N ILE A 127 -8.21 -7.53 12.03
CA ILE A 127 -7.08 -8.49 12.13
C ILE A 127 -7.20 -9.59 11.07
N SER A 128 -8.41 -10.08 10.78
CA SER A 128 -8.64 -11.07 9.72
C SER A 128 -8.37 -10.52 8.32
N PHE A 129 -8.60 -9.23 8.08
CA PHE A 129 -8.22 -8.54 6.85
C PHE A 129 -6.70 -8.35 6.77
N ALA A 130 -6.05 -7.89 7.85
CA ALA A 130 -4.59 -7.77 7.96
C ALA A 130 -3.87 -9.10 7.66
N LYS A 131 -4.39 -10.20 8.19
CA LYS A 131 -3.88 -11.57 7.97
C LYS A 131 -4.00 -12.03 6.50
N ARG A 132 -4.96 -11.48 5.73
CA ARG A 132 -5.03 -11.68 4.27
C ARG A 132 -4.01 -10.81 3.54
N ALA A 133 -3.87 -9.54 3.94
CA ALA A 133 -2.94 -8.57 3.35
C ALA A 133 -1.46 -8.96 3.50
N ARG A 134 -1.03 -9.39 4.70
CA ARG A 134 0.37 -9.76 5.02
C ARG A 134 0.98 -10.81 4.09
N ALA A 135 0.15 -11.64 3.44
CA ALA A 135 0.59 -12.73 2.58
C ALA A 135 0.63 -12.35 1.08
N VAL A 136 0.49 -11.06 0.72
CA VAL A 136 0.88 -10.57 -0.61
C VAL A 136 2.37 -10.29 -0.60
N GLU A 137 3.15 -11.35 -0.81
CA GLU A 137 4.56 -11.20 -1.14
C GLU A 137 4.66 -10.45 -2.48
N SER A 138 5.29 -9.28 -2.47
CA SER A 138 5.64 -8.58 -3.70
C SER A 138 6.67 -9.43 -4.43
N ASN A 139 6.25 -10.08 -5.52
CA ASN A 139 7.03 -11.09 -6.22
C ASN A 139 8.14 -10.42 -7.05
N HIS A 140 9.14 -9.90 -6.34
CA HIS A 140 10.32 -9.19 -6.84
C HIS A 140 11.36 -10.19 -7.40
N GLU A 141 10.89 -11.08 -8.27
CA GLU A 141 11.72 -11.63 -9.33
C GLU A 141 11.94 -10.49 -10.33
N LEU A 142 13.04 -9.75 -10.15
CA LEU A 142 13.57 -8.92 -11.24
C LEU A 142 13.80 -9.84 -12.45
N PRO A 143 13.48 -9.40 -13.68
CA PRO A 143 14.01 -10.02 -14.89
C PRO A 143 15.51 -10.24 -14.72
N GLN A 144 16.01 -11.43 -15.06
CA GLN A 144 17.37 -11.84 -14.72
C GLN A 144 18.42 -10.84 -15.24
N ASP A 145 18.13 -10.22 -16.38
CA ASP A 145 18.95 -9.21 -17.03
C ASP A 145 19.08 -7.95 -16.17
N ILE A 146 17.97 -7.41 -15.65
CA ILE A 146 17.96 -6.23 -14.75
C ILE A 146 18.63 -6.56 -13.42
N ARG A 147 18.47 -7.79 -12.91
CA ARG A 147 19.19 -8.25 -11.72
C ARG A 147 20.70 -8.24 -11.96
N ARG A 148 21.15 -8.89 -13.04
CA ARG A 148 22.55 -9.03 -13.42
C ARG A 148 23.20 -7.68 -13.75
N GLN A 149 22.47 -6.77 -14.40
CA GLN A 149 22.93 -5.41 -14.68
C GLN A 149 23.10 -4.57 -13.40
N ARG A 150 22.26 -4.77 -12.37
CA ARG A 150 22.45 -4.18 -11.05
C ARG A 150 23.65 -4.79 -10.31
N GLU A 151 23.77 -6.12 -10.30
CA GLU A 151 24.90 -6.83 -9.68
C GLU A 151 26.24 -6.39 -10.30
N ASN A 152 26.30 -6.25 -11.63
CA ASN A 152 27.46 -5.72 -12.34
C ASN A 152 27.81 -4.27 -11.94
N ARG A 153 26.85 -3.33 -11.97
CA ARG A 153 27.13 -1.92 -11.59
C ARG A 153 27.54 -1.77 -10.12
N ILE A 154 27.06 -2.66 -9.22
CA ILE A 154 27.50 -2.66 -7.82
C ILE A 154 28.98 -3.11 -7.72
N LEU A 155 29.37 -4.16 -8.45
CA LEU A 155 30.78 -4.59 -8.53
C LEU A 155 31.68 -3.49 -9.07
N GLU A 156 31.26 -2.82 -10.15
CA GLU A 156 31.97 -1.71 -10.81
C GLU A 156 32.20 -0.53 -9.85
N LEU A 157 31.13 0.02 -9.26
CA LEU A 157 31.22 1.11 -8.28
C LEU A 157 32.03 0.73 -7.02
N SER A 158 31.93 -0.52 -6.55
CA SER A 158 32.71 -0.98 -5.39
C SER A 158 34.21 -1.13 -5.69
N LYS A 159 34.57 -1.40 -6.94
CA LYS A 159 35.96 -1.42 -7.41
C LYS A 159 36.50 0.02 -7.49
N GLU A 160 35.74 0.94 -8.07
CA GLU A 160 36.10 2.37 -8.15
C GLU A 160 36.30 2.97 -6.76
N MET A 161 35.42 2.68 -5.79
CA MET A 161 35.60 3.12 -4.41
C MET A 161 36.92 2.63 -3.80
N ARG A 162 37.25 1.33 -3.93
CA ARG A 162 38.51 0.78 -3.41
C ARG A 162 39.74 1.43 -4.07
N GLU A 163 39.67 1.70 -5.38
CA GLU A 163 40.79 2.31 -6.11
C GLU A 163 40.99 3.78 -5.71
N ALA A 164 39.91 4.52 -5.44
CA ALA A 164 39.95 5.87 -4.87
C ALA A 164 40.42 5.88 -3.40
N GLU A 165 40.02 4.90 -2.58
CA GLU A 165 40.53 4.72 -1.20
C GLU A 165 42.04 4.44 -1.21
N GLU A 166 42.52 3.54 -2.09
CA GLU A 166 43.94 3.25 -2.27
C GLU A 166 44.71 4.46 -2.81
N GLU A 167 44.12 5.29 -3.68
CA GLU A 167 44.73 6.56 -4.12
C GLU A 167 44.81 7.60 -3.00
N CYS A 168 43.74 7.75 -2.20
CA CYS A 168 43.72 8.66 -1.05
C CYS A 168 44.72 8.23 0.05
N LEU A 169 45.00 6.93 0.19
CA LEU A 169 46.05 6.38 1.06
C LEU A 169 47.49 6.52 0.51
N ARG A 170 47.68 7.12 -0.66
CA ARG A 170 48.99 7.41 -1.29
C ARG A 170 49.36 8.90 -1.28
N ILE A 171 48.60 9.73 -0.55
CA ILE A 171 48.76 11.19 -0.37
C ILE A 171 49.21 11.47 1.08
#